data_AF-A0A1H6CGV6-F1
#
_entry.id   AF-A0A1H6CGV6-F1
#
_cell.length_a   1.000
_cell.length_b   1.000
_cell.length_c   1.000
_cell.angle_alpha   90.00
_cell.angle_beta   90.00
_cell.angle_gamma   90.00
#
_symmetry.space_group_name_H-M   'P 1'
#
loop_
_entity.id
_entity.type
_entity.pdbx_description
1 polymer ?
#
loop_
_entity_poly.entity_id
_entity_poly.type
_entity_poly.pdbx_seq_one_letter_code
_entity_poly.pdbx_strand_id
1 'polypeptide(L)'
;MKALLMLAKIAFGFVWFVLILNIFHPFPGKGAIALYIMTAFLFLMHGVQMAIFLGAFGDKLKLTTWEKYSILAFGIFALLDIRQKHMMGPVADEPEDK
;
A
#
# COMPACT_ATOMS: atom_id res chain seq x y z
N MET A 1 -8.24 -1.93 17.30
CA MET A 1 -7.78 -1.32 16.02
C MET A 1 -6.62 -2.09 15.35
N LYS A 2 -5.65 -2.64 16.10
CA LYS A 2 -4.50 -3.40 15.53
C LYS A 2 -4.90 -4.63 14.70
N ALA A 3 -5.91 -5.40 15.13
CA ALA A 3 -6.38 -6.58 14.41
C ALA A 3 -6.96 -6.28 13.01
N LEU A 4 -7.74 -5.19 12.88
CA LEU A 4 -8.30 -4.77 11.59
C LEU A 4 -7.22 -4.32 10.60
N LEU A 5 -6.19 -3.61 11.10
CA LEU A 5 -5.05 -3.19 10.27
C LEU A 5 -4.22 -4.40 9.81
N MET A 6 -4.03 -5.40 10.68
CA MET A 6 -3.33 -6.63 10.33
C MET A 6 -4.11 -7.44 9.28
N LEU A 7 -5.42 -7.58 9.47
CA LEU A 7 -6.31 -8.25 8.53
C LEU A 7 -6.28 -7.56 7.16
N ALA A 8 -6.34 -6.22 7.13
CA ALA A 8 -6.24 -5.45 5.89
C ALA A 8 -4.91 -5.71 5.16
N LYS A 9 -3.78 -5.68 5.87
CA LYS A 9 -2.46 -5.96 5.26
C LYS A 9 -2.40 -7.36 4.65
N ILE A 10 -2.93 -8.37 5.34
CA ILE A 10 -2.98 -9.74 4.83
C ILE A 10 -3.89 -9.84 3.61
N ALA A 11 -5.08 -9.25 3.66
CA ALA A 11 -6.03 -9.25 2.55
C ALA A 11 -5.46 -8.56 1.30
N PHE A 12 -4.80 -7.40 1.45
CA PHE A 12 -4.13 -6.73 0.33
C PHE A 12 -2.95 -7.54 -0.22
N GLY A 13 -2.17 -8.18 0.65
CA GLY A 13 -1.14 -9.13 0.22
C GLY A 13 -1.71 -10.30 -0.58
N PHE A 14 -2.86 -10.83 -0.16
CA PHE A 14 -3.58 -11.88 -0.89
C PHE A 14 -4.09 -11.41 -2.25
N VAL A 15 -4.64 -10.18 -2.34
CA VAL A 15 -5.05 -9.58 -3.62
C VAL A 15 -3.86 -9.49 -4.58
N TRP A 16 -2.72 -8.94 -4.13
CA TRP A 16 -1.51 -8.88 -4.96
C TRP A 16 -1.03 -10.26 -5.38
N PHE A 17 -1.07 -11.25 -4.49
CA PHE A 17 -0.72 -12.62 -4.81
C PHE A 17 -1.58 -13.18 -5.95
N VAL A 18 -2.90 -13.02 -5.89
CA VAL A 18 -3.83 -13.48 -6.94
C VAL A 18 -3.58 -12.76 -8.27
N LEU A 19 -3.36 -11.44 -8.23
CA LEU A 19 -3.11 -10.64 -9.43
C LEU A 19 -1.79 -11.03 -10.11
N ILE A 20 -0.72 -11.20 -9.34
CA ILE A 20 0.58 -11.65 -9.84
C ILE A 20 0.50 -13.08 -10.38
N LEU A 21 -0.18 -13.97 -9.66
CA LEU A 21 -0.39 -15.35 -10.11
C LEU A 21 -1.15 -15.38 -11.44
N ASN A 22 -2.14 -14.51 -11.64
CA ASN A 22 -2.84 -14.39 -12.92
C ASN A 22 -1.94 -13.91 -14.08
N ILE A 23 -0.84 -13.19 -13.82
CA ILE A 23 0.12 -12.79 -14.86
C ILE A 23 0.94 -14.00 -15.33
N PHE A 24 1.41 -14.84 -14.41
CA PHE A 24 2.23 -16.01 -14.74
C PHE A 24 1.39 -17.22 -15.18
N HIS A 25 0.22 -17.40 -14.57
CA HIS A 25 -0.70 -18.49 -14.82
C HIS A 25 -2.14 -17.94 -14.91
N PRO A 26 -2.56 -17.45 -16.08
CA PRO A 26 -3.86 -16.82 -16.25
C PRO A 26 -5.00 -17.78 -15.94
N PHE A 27 -5.98 -17.29 -15.19
CA PHE A 27 -7.19 -18.06 -14.90
C PHE A 27 -8.04 -18.26 -16.16
N PRO A 28 -8.69 -19.42 -16.32
CA PRO A 28 -9.46 -19.71 -17.53
C PRO A 28 -10.67 -18.78 -17.70
N GLY A 29 -10.96 -18.42 -18.95
CA GLY A 29 -12.15 -17.66 -19.33
C GLY A 29 -12.04 -16.15 -19.09
N LYS A 30 -13.19 -15.49 -18.90
CA LYS A 30 -13.28 -14.02 -18.77
C LYS A 30 -12.69 -13.48 -17.46
N GLY A 31 -12.43 -14.37 -16.49
CA GLY A 31 -11.83 -14.01 -15.20
C GLY A 31 -10.43 -13.42 -15.33
N ALA A 32 -9.57 -13.99 -16.18
CA ALA A 32 -8.22 -13.45 -16.39
C ALA A 32 -8.24 -12.02 -16.95
N ILE A 33 -9.16 -11.72 -17.87
CA ILE A 33 -9.30 -10.38 -18.45
C ILE A 33 -9.68 -9.35 -17.37
N ALA A 34 -10.65 -9.70 -16.52
CA ALA A 34 -11.02 -8.85 -15.39
C ALA A 34 -9.83 -8.61 -14.45
N LEU A 35 -9.07 -9.66 -14.12
CA LEU A 35 -7.88 -9.57 -13.27
C LEU A 35 -6.75 -8.75 -13.92
N TYR A 36 -6.57 -8.80 -15.25
CA TYR A 36 -5.63 -7.93 -15.94
C TYR A 36 -6.02 -6.46 -15.86
N ILE A 37 -7.28 -6.14 -16.11
CA ILE A 37 -7.81 -4.78 -15.98
C ILE A 37 -7.67 -4.29 -14.54
N MET A 38 -8.00 -5.14 -13.56
CA MET A 38 -7.84 -4.82 -12.14
C MET A 38 -6.37 -4.55 -11.80
N THR A 39 -5.44 -5.39 -12.28
CA THR A 39 -4.01 -5.20 -12.05
C THR A 39 -3.53 -3.87 -12.61
N ALA A 40 -3.87 -3.58 -13.86
CA ALA A 40 -3.48 -2.32 -14.52
C ALA A 40 -4.08 -1.11 -13.79
N PHE A 41 -5.36 -1.16 -13.44
CA PHE A 41 -6.03 -0.08 -12.72
C PHE A 41 -5.44 0.12 -11.33
N LEU A 42 -5.21 -0.96 -10.57
CA LEU A 42 -4.62 -0.92 -9.24
C LEU A 42 -3.22 -0.28 -9.29
N PHE A 43 -2.37 -0.74 -10.22
CA PHE A 43 -1.02 -0.23 -10.39
C PHE A 43 -1.01 1.25 -10.77
N LEU A 44 -1.86 1.66 -11.73
CA LEU A 44 -1.96 3.06 -12.14
C LEU A 44 -2.48 3.94 -11.01
N MET A 45 -3.54 3.52 -10.32
CA MET A 45 -4.10 4.28 -9.20
C MET A 45 -3.07 4.46 -8.08
N HIS A 46 -2.33 3.40 -7.73
CA HIS A 46 -1.31 3.47 -6.68
C HIS A 46 -0.09 4.28 -7.14
N GLY A 47 0.30 4.19 -8.41
CA GLY A 47 1.34 5.02 -9.01
C GLY A 47 1.00 6.51 -8.98
N VAL A 48 -0.24 6.87 -9.34
CA VAL A 48 -0.73 8.26 -9.25
C VAL A 48 -0.77 8.72 -7.79
N GLN A 49 -1.25 7.89 -6.85
CA GLN A 49 -1.22 8.21 -5.42
C GLN A 49 0.21 8.47 -4.91
N MET A 50 1.16 7.63 -5.31
CA MET A 50 2.58 7.81 -4.99
C MET A 50 3.12 9.12 -5.58
N ALA A 51 2.83 9.41 -6.85
CA ALA A 51 3.28 10.63 -7.52
C ALA A 51 2.73 11.89 -6.85
N ILE A 52 1.44 11.90 -6.51
CA ILE A 52 0.80 13.01 -5.79
C ILE A 52 1.46 13.19 -4.42
N PHE A 53 1.72 12.11 -3.68
CA PHE A 53 2.36 12.20 -2.37
C PHE A 53 3.80 12.71 -2.46
N LEU A 54 4.57 12.21 -3.42
CA LEU A 54 5.94 12.69 -3.66
C LEU A 54 5.95 14.16 -4.09
N GLY A 55 5.01 14.59 -4.92
CA GLY A 55 4.89 16.00 -5.31
C GLY A 55 4.47 16.91 -4.15
N ALA A 56 3.55 16.45 -3.30
CA ALA A 56 3.02 17.26 -2.19
C ALA A 56 3.94 17.29 -0.96
N PHE A 57 4.69 16.22 -0.70
CA PHE A 57 5.48 16.05 0.53
C PHE A 57 6.96 15.69 0.31
N GLY A 58 7.42 15.48 -0.93
CA GLY A 58 8.79 15.04 -1.23
C GLY A 58 9.87 16.01 -0.78
N ASP A 59 9.59 17.31 -0.75
CA ASP A 59 10.53 18.32 -0.26
C ASP A 59 10.65 18.34 1.28
N LYS A 60 9.66 17.79 1.98
CA LYS A 60 9.58 17.77 3.45
C LYS A 60 9.90 16.39 4.05
N LEU A 61 9.76 15.33 3.26
CA LEU A 61 9.96 13.95 3.68
C LEU A 61 11.09 13.30 2.86
N LYS A 62 12.21 12.98 3.53
CA LYS A 62 13.26 12.13 2.95
C LYS A 62 12.79 10.68 2.91
N LEU A 63 11.92 10.36 1.95
CA LEU A 63 11.37 9.03 1.78
C LEU A 63 12.44 8.09 1.21
N THR A 64 12.65 6.98 1.90
CA THR A 64 13.47 5.88 1.41
C THR A 64 12.81 5.22 0.18
N THR A 65 13.62 4.61 -0.67
CA THR A 65 13.11 3.89 -1.85
C THR A 65 12.10 2.79 -1.46
N TRP A 66 12.27 2.17 -0.29
CA TRP A 66 11.37 1.14 0.24
C TRP A 66 9.98 1.69 0.62
N GLU A 67 9.92 2.92 1.11
CA GLU A 67 8.66 3.60 1.44
C GLU A 67 7.86 3.92 0.17
N LYS A 68 8.54 4.26 -0.92
CA LYS A 68 7.91 4.47 -2.23
C LYS A 68 7.26 3.19 -2.74
N TYR A 69 7.96 2.06 -2.67
CA TYR A 69 7.42 0.77 -3.09
C TYR A 69 6.28 0.27 -2.20
N SER A 70 6.30 0.57 -0.91
CA SER A 70 5.20 0.19 -0.03
C SER A 70 3.93 1.02 -0.27
N ILE A 71 4.02 2.26 -0.77
CA ILE A 71 2.85 3.00 -1.31
C ILE A 71 2.29 2.31 -2.55
N LEU A 72 3.15 1.78 -3.42
CA LEU A 72 2.69 1.04 -4.59
C LEU A 72 1.95 -0.26 -4.21
N ALA A 73 2.37 -0.93 -3.15
CA ALA A 73 1.76 -2.18 -2.69
C ALA A 73 0.51 -1.96 -1.80
N PHE A 74 0.49 -0.95 -0.93
CA PHE A 74 -0.57 -0.78 0.07
C PHE A 74 -1.36 0.53 -0.08
N GLY A 75 -1.04 1.36 -1.07
CA GLY A 75 -1.75 2.60 -1.37
C GLY A 75 -1.75 3.56 -0.19
N ILE A 76 -2.96 3.99 0.20
CA ILE A 76 -3.16 4.96 1.28
C ILE A 76 -2.73 4.46 2.66
N PHE A 77 -2.72 3.15 2.91
CA PHE A 77 -2.29 2.63 4.21
C PHE A 77 -0.79 2.85 4.45
N ALA A 78 0.04 2.70 3.43
CA ALA A 78 1.45 3.03 3.52
C ALA A 78 1.65 4.55 3.65
N LEU A 79 0.84 5.36 2.97
CA LEU A 79 0.86 6.82 3.14
C LEU A 79 0.57 7.23 4.59
N LEU A 80 -0.44 6.63 5.22
CA LEU A 80 -0.77 6.89 6.62
C LEU A 80 0.34 6.43 7.57
N ASP A 81 0.95 5.25 7.33
CA ASP A 81 2.06 4.73 8.14
C ASP A 81 3.31 5.61 8.04
N ILE A 82 3.70 6.01 6.81
CA ILE A 82 4.81 6.93 6.55
C ILE A 82 4.55 8.29 7.21
N ARG A 83 3.33 8.83 7.06
CA ARG A 83 2.92 10.10 7.68
C ARG A 83 2.99 10.01 9.21
N GLN A 84 2.51 8.94 9.82
CA GLN A 84 2.61 8.75 11.27
C GLN A 84 4.07 8.71 11.71
N LYS A 85 4.91 7.93 11.03
CA LYS A 85 6.34 7.78 11.35
C LYS A 85 7.14 9.08 11.22
N HIS A 86 6.86 9.89 10.20
CA HIS A 86 7.69 11.05 9.87
C HIS A 86 7.09 12.40 10.27
N MET A 87 5.77 12.52 10.39
CA MET A 87 5.10 13.80 10.64
C MET A 87 4.45 13.91 12.02
N MET A 88 4.12 12.79 12.68
CA MET A 88 3.46 12.83 14.01
C MET A 88 4.36 12.37 15.16
N GLY A 89 5.61 11.96 14.89
CA GLY A 89 6.42 11.26 15.88
C GLY A 89 5.78 9.92 16.28
N PRO A 90 6.47 9.05 17.04
CA PRO A 90 5.79 7.90 17.62
C PRO A 90 4.55 8.43 18.34
N VAL A 91 3.37 7.87 18.06
CA VAL A 91 2.29 7.95 19.05
C VAL A 91 2.97 7.44 20.31
N ALA A 92 3.21 8.35 21.26
CA ALA A 92 3.73 7.96 22.55
C ALA A 92 2.77 6.88 23.00
N ASP A 93 3.25 5.63 22.98
CA ASP A 93 2.70 4.62 23.84
C ASP A 93 2.74 5.31 25.21
N GLU A 94 1.56 5.72 25.70
CA GLU A 94 1.45 6.22 27.06
C GLU A 94 2.20 5.21 27.92
N PRO A 95 3.15 5.63 28.77
CA PRO A 95 3.76 4.70 29.68
C PRO A 95 2.63 4.09 30.49
N GLU A 96 2.50 2.77 30.39
CA GLU A 96 1.67 1.97 31.27
C GLU A 96 2.16 2.22 32.70
N ASP A 97 1.57 3.22 33.35
CA ASP A 97 1.78 3.56 34.75
C ASP A 97 0.93 2.59 35.59
N LYS A 98 1.65 1.62 36.17
CA LYS A 98 1.35 0.72 37.31
C LYS A 98 0.92 -0.70 36.99
#